data_AF-A3V3P8-F1
#
_entry.id   AF-A3V3P8-F1
#
_cell.length_a   1.000
_cell.length_b   1.000
_cell.length_c   1.000
_cell.angle_alpha   90.00
_cell.angle_beta   90.00
_cell.angle_gamma   90.00
#
_symmetry.space_group_name_H-M   'P 1'
#
loop_
_entity.id
_entity.type
_entity.pdbx_description
1 polymer ?
#
loop_
_entity_poly.entity_id
_entity_poly.type
_entity_poly.pdbx_seq_one_letter_code
_entity_poly.pdbx_strand_id
1 'polypeptide(L)' 'MRYALPFLLILAACADIPALDGTLSDTARLAPYPRLAPLEDLPAPVMTEADGMENRLAALQRRAATLRAIDPDALQ' A
#
# COMPACT_ATOMS: atom_id res chain seq x y z
N MET A 1 12.66 -30.75 0.97
CA MET A 1 12.52 -29.45 1.68
C MET A 1 11.73 -28.39 0.90
N ARG A 2 11.81 -28.34 -0.44
CA ARG A 2 11.12 -27.33 -1.28
C ARG A 2 9.58 -27.31 -1.19
N TYR A 3 8.98 -28.42 -0.76
CA TYR A 3 7.52 -28.56 -0.59
C TYR A 3 7.02 -28.32 0.84
N ALA A 4 7.90 -28.10 1.81
CA ALA A 4 7.49 -27.85 3.19
C ALA A 4 6.81 -26.48 3.36
N LEU A 5 7.31 -25.48 2.64
CA LEU A 5 6.78 -24.11 2.67
C LEU A 5 5.33 -24.01 2.15
N PRO A 6 4.96 -24.51 0.95
CA PRO A 6 3.58 -24.44 0.48
C PRO A 6 2.64 -25.27 1.37
N PHE A 7 3.11 -26.38 1.93
CA PHE A 7 2.32 -27.19 2.85
C PHE A 7 1.95 -26.42 4.12
N LEU A 8 2.91 -25.74 4.77
CA LEU A 8 2.65 -24.92 5.97
C LEU A 8 1.66 -23.77 5.70
N LEU A 9 1.70 -23.15 4.52
CA LEU A 9 0.79 -22.07 4.16
C LEU A 9 -0.66 -22.55 4.01
N ILE A 10 -0.88 -23.76 3.47
CA ILE A 10 -2.22 -24.35 3.36
C ILE A 10 -2.79 -24.65 4.75
N LEU A 11 -1.96 -25.09 5.70
CA LEU A 11 -2.39 -25.34 7.08
C LEU A 11 -2.76 -24.04 7.83
N ALA A 12 -2.10 -22.92 7.53
CA ALA A 12 -2.41 -21.62 8.13
C ALA A 12 -3.70 -21.00 7.60
N ALA A 13 -4.12 -21.34 6.37
CA ALA A 13 -5.36 -20.81 5.77
C ALA A 13 -6.65 -21.38 6.38
N CYS A 14 -6.57 -22.49 7.12
CA CYS A 14 -7.70 -23.06 7.86
C CYS A 14 -7.78 -22.59 9.32
N ALA A 15 -6.92 -21.66 9.74
CA ALA A 15 -7.08 -21.02 11.03
C ALA A 15 -8.24 -20.02 10.93
N ASP A 16 -9.35 -20.35 11.57
CA ASP A 16 -10.41 -19.40 11.86
C ASP A 16 -9.79 -18.18 12.57
N ILE A 17 -10.23 -16.96 12.24
CA ILE A 17 -9.68 -15.72 12.82
C ILE A 17 -10.59 -15.33 13.99
N PRO A 18 -10.37 -15.84 15.22
CA PRO A 18 -11.33 -15.71 16.31
C PRO A 18 -11.60 -14.25 16.71
N ALA A 19 -10.67 -13.35 16.44
CA ALA A 19 -10.79 -11.94 16.78
C ALA A 19 -11.78 -11.16 15.90
N LEU A 20 -12.05 -11.62 14.67
CA LEU A 20 -13.00 -10.94 13.77
C LEU A 20 -14.44 -11.23 14.17
N ASP A 21 -14.77 -12.49 14.48
CA ASP A 21 -16.14 -12.86 14.87
C ASP A 21 -16.45 -12.59 16.35
N GLY A 22 -15.44 -12.62 17.23
CA GLY A 22 -15.65 -12.42 18.67
C GLY A 22 -15.90 -10.96 19.10
N THR A 23 -15.61 -9.98 18.23
CA THR A 23 -15.76 -8.55 18.55
C THR A 23 -17.07 -7.95 18.03
N LEU A 24 -17.82 -8.69 17.22
CA LEU A 24 -19.10 -8.25 16.68
C LEU A 24 -20.25 -8.87 17.49
N SER A 25 -20.94 -8.06 18.29
CA SER A 25 -22.14 -8.51 18.99
C SER A 25 -23.27 -8.85 18.01
N ASP A 26 -24.17 -9.76 18.37
CA ASP A 26 -25.35 -10.11 17.55
C ASP A 26 -26.21 -8.87 17.26
N THR A 27 -26.27 -7.94 18.20
CA THR A 27 -26.94 -6.64 18.04
C THR A 27 -26.30 -5.76 16.97
N ALA A 28 -24.97 -5.78 16.84
CA ALA A 28 -24.25 -5.06 15.80
C ALA A 28 -24.42 -5.72 14.42
N ARG A 29 -24.50 -7.06 14.38
CA ARG A 29 -24.74 -7.82 13.15
C ARG A 29 -26.13 -7.58 12.56
N LEU A 30 -27.13 -7.37 13.41
CA LEU A 30 -28.52 -7.09 13.03
C LEU A 30 -28.84 -5.58 12.93
N ALA A 31 -27.86 -4.72 13.21
CA ALA A 31 -28.08 -3.27 13.15
C ALA A 31 -28.39 -2.85 11.70
N PRO A 32 -29.39 -1.98 11.49
CA PRO A 32 -29.63 -1.39 10.18
C PRO A 32 -28.38 -0.67 9.68
N TYR A 33 -28.06 -0.84 8.39
CA TYR A 33 -26.99 -0.07 7.77
C TYR A 33 -27.26 1.44 7.93
N PRO A 34 -26.25 2.23 8.32
CA PRO A 34 -26.42 3.67 8.48
C PRO A 34 -26.75 4.32 7.14
N ARG A 35 -27.58 5.38 7.16
CA ARG A 35 -27.78 6.22 5.98
C ARG A 35 -26.53 7.05 5.76
N LEU A 36 -25.99 7.00 4.55
CA LEU A 36 -24.85 7.83 4.16
C LEU A 36 -25.28 9.30 4.21
N ALA A 37 -24.57 10.10 5.00
CA ALA A 37 -24.68 11.55 4.89
C ALA A 37 -23.92 12.00 3.63
N PRO A 38 -24.48 12.92 2.83
CA PRO A 38 -23.70 13.53 1.77
C PRO A 38 -22.49 14.23 2.40
N LEU A 39 -21.30 13.96 1.87
CA LEU A 39 -20.14 14.76 2.23
C LEU A 39 -20.39 16.17 1.66
N GLU A 40 -20.26 17.21 2.48
CA GLU A 40 -20.18 18.57 1.94
C GLU A 40 -19.07 18.64 0.89
N ASP A 41 -19.26 19.49 -0.14
CA ASP A 41 -18.28 19.68 -1.20
C ASP A 41 -16.90 19.95 -0.58
N LEU A 42 -16.03 18.93 -0.63
CA LEU A 42 -14.67 19.09 -0.17
C LEU A 42 -14.02 20.14 -1.08
N PRO A 43 -13.27 21.11 -0.51
CA PRO A 43 -12.52 22.03 -1.34
C PRO A 43 -11.64 21.22 -2.28
N ALA A 44 -11.61 21.61 -3.55
CA ALA A 44 -10.76 20.97 -4.54
C ALA A 44 -9.34 20.84 -3.96
N PRO A 45 -8.70 19.67 -4.10
CA PRO A 45 -7.35 19.50 -3.58
C PRO A 45 -6.50 20.63 -4.15
N VAL A 46 -5.78 21.33 -3.27
CA VAL A 46 -4.78 22.32 -3.69
C VAL A 46 -3.74 21.54 -4.48
N MET A 47 -3.90 21.53 -5.80
CA MET A 47 -2.85 21.15 -6.71
C MET A 47 -1.84 22.28 -6.63
N THR A 48 -0.91 22.19 -5.68
CA THR A 48 0.29 23.02 -5.71
C THR A 48 0.93 22.74 -7.06
N GLU A 49 0.77 23.68 -8.00
CA GLU A 49 1.43 23.63 -9.29
C GLU A 49 2.91 23.41 -9.01
N ALA A 50 3.39 22.24 -9.46
CA ALA A 50 4.73 21.76 -9.77
C ALA A 50 5.97 22.58 -9.36
N ASP A 51 5.97 23.32 -8.26
CA ASP A 51 7.07 24.18 -7.87
C ASP A 51 8.28 23.30 -7.53
N GLY A 52 9.30 23.37 -8.39
CA GLY A 52 10.49 22.52 -8.30
C GLY A 52 10.40 21.15 -8.99
N MET A 53 9.40 20.90 -9.84
CA MET A 53 9.40 19.69 -10.67
C MET A 53 10.58 19.66 -11.65
N GLU A 54 10.93 20.78 -12.28
CA GLU A 54 12.13 20.83 -13.14
C GLU A 54 13.41 20.57 -12.33
N ASN A 55 13.49 21.10 -11.10
CA ASN A 55 14.63 20.87 -10.21
C ASN A 55 14.77 19.39 -9.83
N ARG A 56 13.66 18.71 -9.55
CA ARG A 56 13.63 17.26 -9.27
C ARG A 56 14.03 16.44 -10.51
N LEU A 57 13.53 16.82 -11.68
CA LEU A 57 13.89 16.18 -12.95
C LEU A 57 15.39 16.32 -13.22
N ALA A 58 15.95 17.52 -13.06
CA ALA A 58 17.37 17.78 -13.23
C ALA A 58 18.24 16.97 -12.25
N ALA A 59 17.83 16.87 -10.98
CA ALA A 59 18.53 16.06 -9.99
C ALA A 59 18.50 14.57 -10.36
N LEU A 60 17.37 14.06 -10.85
CA LEU A 60 17.21 12.67 -11.25
C LEU A 60 18.08 12.33 -12.48
N GLN A 61 18.12 13.23 -13.47
CA GLN A 61 18.97 13.08 -14.66
C GLN A 61 20.46 13.02 -14.32
N ARG A 62 20.92 13.89 -13.40
CA ARG A 62 22.32 13.84 -12.91
C ARG A 62 22.63 12.51 -12.27
N ARG A 63 21.76 12.01 -11.39
CA ARG A 63 21.94 10.72 -10.72
C ARG A 63 21.95 9.56 -11.71
N ALA A 64 21.08 9.58 -12.71
CA ALA A 64 21.05 8.56 -13.77
C ALA A 64 22.34 8.56 -14.60
N ALA A 65 22.89 9.74 -14.91
CA ALA A 65 24.18 9.85 -15.59
C ALA A 65 25.32 9.25 -14.76
N THR A 66 25.37 9.54 -13.45
CA THR A 66 26.35 8.93 -12.54
C THR A 66 26.21 7.41 -12.48
N LEU A 67 24.97 6.90 -12.37
CA LEU A 67 24.73 5.45 -12.32
C LEU A 67 25.13 4.72 -13.61
N ARG A 68 24.93 5.35 -14.77
CA ARG A 68 25.38 4.78 -16.06
C ARG A 68 26.89 4.79 -16.23
N ALA A 69 27.59 5.72 -15.58
CA ALA A 69 29.05 5.77 -15.58
C ALA A 69 29.67 4.72 -14.64
N ILE A 70 28.88 4.20 -13.69
CA ILE A 70 29.29 3.06 -12.85
C ILE A 70 29.01 1.79 -13.66
N ASP A 71 30.07 1.14 -14.11
CA ASP A 71 30.00 -0.19 -14.70
C ASP A 71 29.59 -1.21 -13.61
N PRO A 72 28.42 -1.86 -13.69
CA PRO A 72 28.00 -2.84 -12.70
C PRO A 72 28.92 -4.08 -12.65
N ASP A 73 29.71 -4.33 -13.70
CA ASP A 73 30.70 -5.41 -13.74
C ASP A 73 32.00 -5.06 -12.99
N ALA A 74 32.22 -3.77 -12.66
CA ALA A 74 33.37 -3.31 -11.86
C ALA A 74 33.14 -3.40 -10.33
N LEU A 75 31.95 -3.84 -9.89
CA LEU A 75 31.55 -3.97 -8.48
C LEU A 75 31.55 -5.42 -7.96
N GLN A 76 31.99 -6.38 -8.78
CA GLN A 76 32.18 -7.79 -8.41
C GLN A 76 33.64 -8.10 -8.09
#